data_AF-A0A2Z7BV74-F1
#
_entry.id   AF-A0A2Z7BV74-F1
#
_cell.length_a   1.000
_cell.length_b   1.000
_cell.length_c   1.000
_cell.angle_alpha   90.00
_cell.angle_beta   90.00
_cell.angle_gamma   90.00
#
_symmetry.space_group_name_H-M   'P 1'
#
loop_
_entity.id
_entity.type
_entity.pdbx_description
1 polymer ?
#
loop_
_entity_poly.entity_id
_entity_poly.type
_entity_poly.pdbx_seq_one_letter_code
_entity_poly.pdbx_strand_id
1 'polypeptide(L)'
;MMLSSACRSLELGRTTLDFVACGCSSNASFDRFSVRNCSKGVLRNVKRGSNGRKLLCRRHDIWRCSVFSTKTSEPVLSGVSSGPPPVQDLTEELVSPSSIADLFEVVADDLQTLNKNLQSIVGAENPVLMSAAEQIFGAGGKRMRPALTFLVSRATAEIAGLKELTKEHRRLAEIIEMIHTASLIHDDVLDDSDLRRGKETVHQVYGTRIAVLAGDFMFAQASWYLANLENLDVIKLISQVIKDFASGEIKQASGLFDCDIQLDEYLIKSYYKTASLIAASTKGAAIFSGVDSDITEQMYQYGKNLGLSFQVVDDVLDFTQSAEQLGKPAGSDLAKGILTAPVIFGLEKDKKLRDMIESEFSEIGSLEEAISFVKNSGGIEKAQELAREIADQAVRNLQCLPPGPFKFALERMVYGPSMLPTLNFTGDVLLVEKMSPLLGKVGPGDVVLVRSPENPRKCITKRIVGVAGDTVSFLVDPGNSDRSHSLVIPKGHVWIQGDNIYASRDSRQLGPIPYGLILGKVFCRVSLVALLINAISLKHTLFLFT
;
A
#
# COMPACT_ATOMS: atom_id res chain seq x y z
N MET A 1 49.96 25.93 -30.36
CA MET A 1 49.25 24.91 -29.54
C MET A 1 47.84 25.43 -29.32
N MET A 2 46.82 24.65 -29.68
CA MET A 2 45.37 24.95 -29.63
C MET A 2 44.84 26.08 -30.54
N LEU A 3 44.05 25.73 -31.57
CA LEU A 3 42.65 26.20 -31.78
C LEU A 3 42.04 25.69 -33.11
N SER A 4 40.81 25.18 -32.98
CA SER A 4 39.68 25.14 -33.95
C SER A 4 39.72 24.23 -35.20
N SER A 5 38.75 23.32 -35.31
CA SER A 5 37.86 23.20 -36.49
C SER A 5 36.70 22.19 -36.35
N ALA A 6 35.56 22.63 -36.92
CA ALA A 6 34.28 22.04 -37.36
C ALA A 6 33.95 20.52 -37.32
N CYS A 7 32.76 20.24 -36.77
CA CYS A 7 31.57 19.50 -37.29
C CYS A 7 31.61 18.37 -38.36
N ARG A 8 30.81 17.32 -38.04
CA ARG A 8 30.05 16.31 -38.84
C ARG A 8 30.68 14.93 -39.14
N SER A 9 30.10 13.88 -38.53
CA SER A 9 29.30 12.85 -39.24
C SER A 9 28.46 12.04 -38.25
N LEU A 10 27.19 11.82 -38.60
CA LEU A 10 26.26 10.86 -37.97
C LEU A 10 26.54 9.46 -38.53
N GLU A 11 26.61 8.44 -37.68
CA GLU A 11 26.18 7.09 -38.05
C GLU A 11 25.33 6.49 -36.92
N LEU A 12 24.10 6.11 -37.28
CA LEU A 12 23.20 5.30 -36.46
C LEU A 12 23.83 3.91 -36.24
N GLY A 13 23.89 3.47 -34.99
CA GLY A 13 24.31 2.13 -34.63
C GLY A 13 23.58 1.59 -33.41
N ARG A 14 22.43 0.94 -33.67
CA ARG A 14 21.69 -0.02 -32.83
C ARG A 14 21.59 0.27 -31.32
N THR A 15 20.41 0.73 -30.91
CA THR A 15 19.90 0.56 -29.55
C THR A 15 19.80 -0.92 -29.18
N THR A 16 20.76 -1.44 -28.43
CA THR A 16 20.59 -2.68 -27.66
C THR A 16 19.83 -2.35 -26.38
N LEU A 17 18.54 -2.72 -26.38
CA LEU A 17 17.73 -2.83 -25.16
C LEU A 17 18.24 -4.06 -24.37
N ASP A 18 19.08 -3.82 -23.37
CA ASP A 18 19.49 -4.88 -22.45
C ASP A 18 18.39 -5.10 -21.41
N PHE A 19 17.65 -6.20 -21.56
CA PHE A 19 16.77 -6.72 -20.52
C PHE A 19 17.61 -7.39 -19.44
N VAL A 20 17.67 -6.80 -18.25
CA VAL A 20 18.35 -7.41 -17.09
C VAL A 20 17.32 -8.16 -16.26
N ALA A 21 17.29 -9.50 -16.38
CA ALA A 21 16.61 -10.36 -15.44
C ALA A 21 17.49 -10.54 -14.20
N CYS A 22 16.98 -10.17 -13.02
CA CYS A 22 17.64 -10.42 -11.75
C CYS A 22 17.33 -11.87 -11.32
N GLY A 23 18.23 -12.80 -11.61
CA GLY A 23 18.15 -14.19 -11.15
C GLY A 23 19.19 -14.45 -10.05
N CYS A 24 18.76 -15.04 -8.94
CA CYS A 24 19.67 -15.69 -7.99
C CYS A 24 19.56 -17.22 -8.13
N SER A 25 20.72 -17.85 -8.26
CA SER A 25 20.96 -19.28 -8.31
C SER A 25 20.72 -19.94 -6.96
N SER A 26 19.87 -20.96 -6.93
CA SER A 26 19.84 -21.98 -5.90
C SER A 26 21.01 -22.96 -6.12
N ASN A 27 21.85 -23.14 -5.09
CA ASN A 27 22.82 -24.23 -5.05
C ASN A 27 22.04 -25.54 -4.81
N ALA A 28 21.76 -26.28 -5.88
CA ALA A 28 21.42 -27.69 -5.83
C ALA A 28 22.24 -28.42 -6.90
N SER A 29 23.24 -29.16 -6.46
CA SER A 29 24.05 -30.05 -7.28
C SER A 29 23.29 -31.34 -7.55
N PHE A 30 22.76 -31.55 -8.75
CA PHE A 30 22.45 -32.89 -9.26
C PHE A 30 22.43 -32.89 -10.79
N ASP A 31 23.32 -33.68 -11.39
CA ASP A 31 23.23 -34.21 -12.76
C ASP A 31 24.21 -35.42 -12.79
N ARG A 32 23.93 -36.61 -13.34
CA ARG A 32 23.18 -36.99 -14.55
C ARG A 32 22.81 -38.48 -14.51
N PHE A 33 21.72 -38.82 -15.20
CA PHE A 33 21.64 -39.72 -16.38
C PHE A 33 20.30 -40.48 -16.43
N SER A 34 19.49 -40.18 -17.44
CA SER A 34 19.25 -41.08 -18.59
C SER A 34 17.83 -40.93 -19.13
N VAL A 35 17.77 -40.57 -20.40
CA VAL A 35 16.58 -40.59 -21.26
C VAL A 35 16.20 -42.04 -21.56
N ARG A 36 14.92 -42.41 -21.37
CA ARG A 36 14.30 -43.49 -22.15
C ARG A 36 12.78 -43.33 -22.26
N ASN A 37 12.33 -43.25 -23.52
CA ASN A 37 10.97 -43.47 -23.96
C ASN A 37 10.45 -44.86 -23.54
N CYS A 38 9.17 -44.94 -23.16
CA CYS A 38 8.33 -46.08 -23.51
C CYS A 38 6.84 -45.71 -23.49
N SER A 39 6.12 -46.32 -24.42
CA SER A 39 4.75 -46.07 -24.82
C SER A 39 3.79 -47.14 -24.27
N LYS A 40 2.50 -46.80 -24.21
CA LYS A 40 1.30 -47.67 -24.28
C LYS A 40 1.00 -48.69 -23.16
N GLY A 41 -0.29 -48.72 -22.78
CA GLY A 41 -0.99 -49.87 -22.17
C GLY A 41 -2.00 -49.41 -21.09
N VAL A 42 -3.28 -49.12 -21.38
CA VAL A 42 -4.42 -50.04 -21.64
C VAL A 42 -5.06 -50.65 -20.36
N LEU A 43 -6.30 -50.18 -20.09
CA LEU A 43 -7.52 -50.86 -19.57
C LEU A 43 -7.57 -51.54 -18.18
N ARG A 44 -8.51 -51.08 -17.32
CA ARG A 44 -9.85 -51.69 -16.99
C ARG A 44 -10.34 -51.20 -15.60
N ASN A 45 -11.51 -50.54 -15.50
CA ASN A 45 -12.85 -51.09 -15.16
C ASN A 45 -12.92 -51.70 -13.74
N VAL A 46 -13.87 -51.40 -12.84
CA VAL A 46 -15.34 -51.50 -12.96
C VAL A 46 -16.07 -50.72 -11.83
N LYS A 47 -17.14 -50.01 -12.21
CA LYS A 47 -18.52 -49.78 -11.64
C LYS A 47 -18.82 -50.16 -10.17
N ARG A 48 -19.68 -49.46 -9.41
CA ARG A 48 -21.16 -49.19 -9.52
C ARG A 48 -21.49 -48.29 -8.29
N GLY A 49 -22.43 -47.35 -8.21
CA GLY A 49 -23.65 -47.02 -8.98
C GLY A 49 -24.85 -46.92 -8.01
N SER A 50 -25.55 -45.77 -7.95
CA SER A 50 -26.99 -45.56 -7.59
C SER A 50 -27.25 -44.10 -7.16
N ASN A 51 -27.71 -43.19 -8.02
CA ASN A 51 -29.11 -42.84 -8.34
C ASN A 51 -29.95 -42.15 -7.23
N GLY A 52 -30.39 -40.91 -7.53
CA GLY A 52 -31.47 -40.15 -6.89
C GLY A 52 -31.81 -38.93 -7.75
N ARG A 53 -33.10 -38.66 -7.99
CA ARG A 53 -33.65 -38.00 -9.19
C ARG A 53 -33.80 -36.48 -9.14
N LYS A 54 -33.80 -35.91 -10.37
CA LYS A 54 -34.26 -34.59 -10.83
C LYS A 54 -35.65 -34.18 -10.32
N LEU A 55 -35.83 -32.86 -10.17
CA LEU A 55 -37.09 -32.16 -10.45
C LEU A 55 -36.77 -30.91 -11.29
N LEU A 56 -37.59 -30.72 -12.32
CA LEU A 56 -37.48 -29.74 -13.41
C LEU A 56 -38.82 -29.02 -13.44
N CYS A 57 -38.83 -27.69 -13.44
CA CYS A 57 -40.00 -26.90 -13.79
C CYS A 57 -39.59 -25.79 -14.77
N ARG A 58 -40.49 -25.46 -15.69
CA ARG A 58 -40.25 -24.92 -17.04
C ARG A 58 -41.10 -23.66 -17.25
N ARG A 59 -40.74 -22.88 -18.28
CA ARG A 59 -41.50 -21.82 -19.03
C ARG A 59 -41.40 -20.37 -18.51
N HIS A 60 -41.37 -19.31 -19.33
CA HIS A 60 -41.63 -19.13 -20.78
C HIS A 60 -40.81 -17.94 -21.37
N ASP A 61 -40.72 -17.96 -22.70
CA ASP A 61 -40.04 -17.06 -23.66
C ASP A 61 -40.46 -15.57 -23.64
N ILE A 62 -39.60 -14.69 -24.22
CA ILE A 62 -39.90 -13.82 -25.39
C ILE A 62 -38.60 -13.11 -25.86
N TRP A 63 -38.37 -13.14 -27.18
CA TRP A 63 -37.25 -12.55 -27.92
C TRP A 63 -37.53 -11.10 -28.35
N ARG A 64 -36.48 -10.29 -28.57
CA ARG A 64 -36.27 -9.54 -29.84
C ARG A 64 -34.91 -8.83 -29.91
N CYS A 65 -34.10 -9.25 -30.90
CA CYS A 65 -33.03 -8.47 -31.52
C CYS A 65 -33.61 -7.55 -32.60
N SER A 66 -32.99 -6.40 -32.82
CA SER A 66 -33.15 -5.62 -34.06
C SER A 66 -31.78 -5.12 -34.55
N VAL A 67 -31.45 -5.55 -35.77
CA VAL A 67 -30.32 -5.10 -36.60
C VAL A 67 -30.89 -4.13 -37.64
N PHE A 68 -30.16 -3.07 -38.01
CA PHE A 68 -30.40 -2.32 -39.24
C PHE A 68 -29.13 -2.18 -40.08
N SER A 69 -29.33 -2.34 -41.39
CA SER A 69 -28.34 -2.45 -42.46
C SER A 69 -28.29 -1.16 -43.31
N THR A 70 -27.15 -1.01 -43.97
CA THR A 70 -26.63 0.04 -44.86
C THR A 70 -27.45 0.39 -46.11
N LYS A 71 -27.26 1.63 -46.63
CA LYS A 71 -26.90 1.92 -48.06
C LYS A 71 -26.65 3.42 -48.35
N THR A 72 -25.80 3.62 -49.35
CA THR A 72 -25.09 4.80 -49.89
C THR A 72 -25.77 5.47 -51.10
N SER A 73 -25.43 6.74 -51.41
CA SER A 73 -25.09 7.26 -52.77
C SER A 73 -24.66 8.76 -52.78
N GLU A 74 -23.62 9.06 -53.58
CA GLU A 74 -22.88 10.33 -53.84
C GLU A 74 -23.53 11.26 -54.92
N PRO A 75 -22.83 12.17 -55.68
CA PRO A 75 -21.89 13.30 -55.40
C PRO A 75 -22.27 14.63 -56.14
N VAL A 76 -21.42 15.69 -56.10
CA VAL A 76 -20.84 16.45 -57.28
C VAL A 76 -20.56 17.98 -57.07
N LEU A 77 -19.27 18.37 -57.30
CA LEU A 77 -18.61 19.63 -57.76
C LEU A 77 -18.79 20.97 -56.98
N SER A 78 -17.86 21.94 -56.89
CA SER A 78 -16.46 22.20 -57.32
C SER A 78 -16.01 23.58 -56.77
N GLY A 79 -14.71 23.82 -56.48
CA GLY A 79 -14.16 25.18 -56.33
C GLY A 79 -12.84 25.27 -55.54
N VAL A 80 -11.84 25.97 -56.08
CA VAL A 80 -10.38 25.89 -55.79
C VAL A 80 -9.83 27.18 -55.13
N SER A 81 -8.78 27.05 -54.29
CA SER A 81 -7.73 28.03 -53.88
C SER A 81 -8.15 29.19 -52.93
N SER A 82 -7.49 29.54 -51.81
CA SER A 82 -6.05 29.65 -51.44
C SER A 82 -5.84 29.65 -49.89
N GLY A 83 -4.77 29.03 -49.34
CA GLY A 83 -4.46 28.93 -47.87
C GLY A 83 -3.64 30.09 -47.28
N PRO A 84 -2.86 29.95 -46.16
CA PRO A 84 -2.86 29.00 -45.02
C PRO A 84 -2.94 29.75 -43.64
N PRO A 85 -2.96 29.15 -42.41
CA PRO A 85 -1.91 28.32 -41.78
C PRO A 85 -2.43 27.01 -41.12
N PRO A 86 -1.54 26.11 -40.65
CA PRO A 86 -1.93 24.79 -40.16
C PRO A 86 -2.60 24.87 -38.78
N VAL A 87 -3.69 24.11 -38.64
CA VAL A 87 -4.38 23.85 -37.37
C VAL A 87 -3.44 23.06 -36.48
N GLN A 88 -3.21 23.58 -35.27
CA GLN A 88 -2.57 22.85 -34.18
C GLN A 88 -3.43 21.65 -33.84
N ASP A 89 -2.92 20.46 -34.18
CA ASP A 89 -3.44 19.20 -33.67
C ASP A 89 -2.94 19.10 -32.22
N LEU A 90 -3.77 19.55 -31.28
CA LEU A 90 -3.60 19.25 -29.86
C LEU A 90 -3.98 17.79 -29.67
N THR A 91 -3.06 16.89 -29.99
CA THR A 91 -3.12 15.53 -29.46
C THR A 91 -3.01 15.65 -27.94
N GLU A 92 -4.15 15.50 -27.27
CA GLU A 92 -4.22 15.23 -25.83
C GLU A 92 -3.28 14.07 -25.52
N GLU A 93 -2.13 14.40 -24.92
CA GLU A 93 -1.24 13.42 -24.32
C GLU A 93 -2.00 12.77 -23.16
N LEU A 94 -2.42 11.53 -23.36
CA LEU A 94 -2.85 10.62 -22.30
C LEU A 94 -1.66 10.37 -21.37
N VAL A 95 -1.50 11.25 -20.37
CA VAL A 95 -0.53 11.10 -19.29
C VAL A 95 -0.91 9.85 -18.48
N SER A 96 -0.08 8.82 -18.56
CA SER A 96 -0.18 7.64 -17.70
C SER A 96 0.60 7.85 -16.40
N PRO A 97 -0.01 7.80 -15.20
CA PRO A 97 0.74 7.82 -13.95
C PRO A 97 0.88 6.40 -13.37
N SER A 98 2.13 5.95 -13.23
CA SER A 98 2.46 4.66 -12.66
C SER A 98 3.52 4.77 -11.55
N SER A 99 3.22 5.51 -10.49
CA SER A 99 3.91 5.44 -9.19
C SER A 99 2.97 5.71 -7.99
N ILE A 100 3.37 5.35 -6.76
CA ILE A 100 2.64 5.70 -5.51
C ILE A 100 2.75 7.21 -5.23
N ALA A 101 3.80 7.87 -5.71
CA ALA A 101 3.94 9.32 -5.56
C ALA A 101 2.77 10.05 -6.24
N ASP A 102 2.30 9.51 -7.36
CA ASP A 102 1.17 10.03 -8.13
C ASP A 102 -0.17 9.92 -7.37
N LEU A 103 -0.27 9.04 -6.37
CA LEU A 103 -1.52 8.78 -5.62
C LEU A 103 -1.87 9.92 -4.66
N PHE A 104 -0.86 10.49 -4.01
CA PHE A 104 -1.04 11.56 -3.03
C PHE A 104 -0.63 12.93 -3.55
N GLU A 105 -0.04 13.00 -4.75
CA GLU A 105 0.29 14.26 -5.43
C GLU A 105 -0.93 15.19 -5.51
N VAL A 106 -2.10 14.62 -5.82
CA VAL A 106 -3.37 15.35 -5.93
C VAL A 106 -3.85 16.00 -4.62
N VAL A 107 -3.31 15.59 -3.47
CA VAL A 107 -3.62 16.13 -2.14
C VAL A 107 -2.35 16.52 -1.36
N ALA A 108 -1.22 16.69 -2.06
CA ALA A 108 0.08 16.94 -1.42
C ALA A 108 0.09 18.26 -0.65
N ASP A 109 -0.50 19.32 -1.22
CA ASP A 109 -0.58 20.64 -0.58
C ASP A 109 -1.45 20.63 0.68
N ASP A 110 -2.55 19.86 0.65
CA ASP A 110 -3.43 19.65 1.80
C ASP A 110 -2.67 18.92 2.93
N LEU A 111 -1.91 17.88 2.59
CA LEU A 111 -1.05 17.14 3.54
C LEU A 111 0.08 17.98 4.12
N GLN A 112 0.72 18.83 3.31
CA GLN A 112 1.75 19.75 3.80
C GLN A 112 1.17 20.75 4.81
N THR A 113 -0.02 21.28 4.52
CA THR A 113 -0.73 22.19 5.43
C THR A 113 -1.10 21.48 6.73
N LEU A 114 -1.64 20.26 6.65
CA LEU A 114 -1.96 19.44 7.81
C LEU A 114 -0.74 19.19 8.69
N ASN A 115 0.42 18.85 8.12
CA ASN A 115 1.64 18.63 8.90
C ASN A 115 2.07 19.88 9.66
N LYS A 116 2.03 21.06 9.03
CA LYS A 116 2.35 22.35 9.69
C LYS A 116 1.38 22.64 10.85
N ASN A 117 0.09 22.40 10.64
CA ASN A 117 -0.93 22.64 11.65
C ASN A 117 -0.80 21.65 12.82
N LEU A 118 -0.58 20.37 12.55
CA LEU A 118 -0.43 19.38 13.62
C LEU A 118 0.81 19.64 14.47
N GLN A 119 1.92 20.10 13.87
CA GLN A 119 3.10 20.53 14.64
C GLN A 119 2.79 21.70 15.57
N SER A 120 2.01 22.69 15.14
CA SER A 120 1.62 23.81 16.00
C SER A 120 0.64 23.42 17.10
N ILE A 121 -0.26 22.46 16.82
CA ILE A 121 -1.25 21.97 17.78
C ILE A 121 -0.61 21.19 18.92
N VAL A 122 0.37 20.33 18.62
CA VAL A 122 1.00 19.46 19.62
C VAL A 122 2.23 20.13 20.28
N GLY A 123 2.87 21.08 19.60
CA GLY A 123 4.24 21.51 19.90
C GLY A 123 4.45 22.74 20.79
N ALA A 124 3.50 23.20 21.61
CA ALA A 124 3.72 24.49 22.28
C ALA A 124 4.54 24.42 23.60
N GLU A 125 4.37 23.43 24.49
CA GLU A 125 4.89 23.57 25.87
C GLU A 125 5.38 22.28 26.59
N ASN A 126 5.10 21.06 26.11
CA ASN A 126 5.45 19.82 26.82
C ASN A 126 6.42 18.90 26.02
N PRO A 127 7.62 18.59 26.56
CA PRO A 127 8.61 17.72 25.90
C PRO A 127 8.11 16.32 25.53
N VAL A 128 7.19 15.75 26.31
CA VAL A 128 6.61 14.42 26.05
C VAL A 128 5.70 14.49 24.83
N LEU A 129 4.85 15.51 24.77
CA LEU A 129 3.96 15.75 23.64
C LEU A 129 4.77 16.09 22.39
N MET A 130 5.88 16.81 22.54
CA MET A 130 6.82 17.03 21.44
C MET A 130 7.46 15.73 20.96
N SER A 131 7.89 14.85 21.85
CA SER A 131 8.45 13.55 21.46
C SER A 131 7.40 12.69 20.76
N ALA A 132 6.17 12.61 21.30
CA ALA A 132 5.05 12.00 20.63
C ALA A 132 4.84 12.64 19.24
N ALA A 133 4.77 13.98 19.15
CA ALA A 133 4.71 14.76 17.91
C ALA A 133 5.83 14.38 16.93
N GLU A 134 7.07 14.19 17.38
CA GLU A 134 8.19 13.80 16.53
C GLU A 134 8.10 12.35 16.05
N GLN A 135 7.58 11.43 16.86
CA GLN A 135 7.26 10.06 16.42
C GLN A 135 6.15 10.07 15.37
N ILE A 136 5.19 10.97 15.52
CA ILE A 136 4.04 11.11 14.61
C ILE A 136 4.44 11.84 13.33
N PHE A 137 5.12 12.98 13.42
CA PHE A 137 5.38 13.97 12.37
C PHE A 137 6.77 13.86 11.73
N GLY A 138 7.80 13.51 12.50
CA GLY A 138 9.18 13.44 12.03
C GLY A 138 9.53 12.13 11.30
N ALA A 139 8.76 11.05 11.51
CA ALA A 139 9.09 9.72 11.01
C ALA A 139 8.57 9.39 9.59
N GLY A 140 8.13 10.39 8.80
CA GLY A 140 7.79 10.16 7.38
C GLY A 140 6.72 9.08 7.15
N GLY A 141 5.74 8.95 8.05
CA GLY A 141 4.64 8.00 7.86
C GLY A 141 3.90 8.27 6.55
N LYS A 142 3.39 7.23 5.89
CA LYS A 142 2.73 7.31 4.56
C LYS A 142 1.46 8.20 4.52
N ARG A 143 1.06 8.81 5.65
CA ARG A 143 -0.13 9.69 5.83
C ARG A 143 -1.39 9.19 5.13
N MET A 144 -1.60 7.87 5.16
CA MET A 144 -2.69 7.22 4.47
C MET A 144 -4.07 7.74 4.89
N ARG A 145 -4.29 7.92 6.21
CA ARG A 145 -5.60 8.34 6.75
C ARG A 145 -5.92 9.81 6.43
N PRO A 146 -5.02 10.78 6.66
CA PRO A 146 -5.26 12.16 6.23
C PRO A 146 -5.41 12.28 4.71
N ALA A 147 -4.60 11.57 3.93
CA ALA A 147 -4.68 11.58 2.48
C ALA A 147 -6.05 11.07 2.01
N LEU A 148 -6.54 9.96 2.60
CA LEU A 148 -7.86 9.43 2.33
C LEU A 148 -8.96 10.45 2.64
N THR A 149 -8.90 11.09 3.81
CA THR A 149 -9.87 12.13 4.19
C THR A 149 -9.89 13.26 3.17
N PHE A 150 -8.72 13.73 2.71
CA PHE A 150 -8.64 14.78 1.70
C PHE A 150 -9.11 14.32 0.32
N LEU A 151 -8.77 13.10 -0.11
CA LEU A 151 -9.24 12.54 -1.38
C LEU A 151 -10.77 12.45 -1.42
N VAL A 152 -11.39 11.95 -0.35
CA VAL A 152 -12.85 11.95 -0.24
C VAL A 152 -13.40 13.37 -0.18
N SER A 153 -12.81 14.25 0.63
CA SER A 153 -13.23 15.65 0.74
C SER A 153 -13.24 16.34 -0.63
N ARG A 154 -12.18 16.17 -1.43
CA ARG A 154 -12.07 16.77 -2.77
C ARG A 154 -13.09 16.15 -3.72
N ALA A 155 -13.24 14.82 -3.73
CA ALA A 155 -14.22 14.14 -4.58
C ALA A 155 -15.67 14.53 -4.27
N THR A 156 -16.03 14.69 -2.99
CA THR A 156 -17.39 15.10 -2.58
C THR A 156 -17.60 16.61 -2.73
N ALA A 157 -16.55 17.42 -2.55
CA ALA A 157 -16.58 18.86 -2.82
C ALA A 157 -16.89 19.16 -4.30
N GLU A 158 -16.36 18.37 -5.24
CA GLU A 158 -16.69 18.49 -6.66
C GLU A 158 -18.19 18.31 -6.94
N ILE A 159 -18.82 17.33 -6.29
CA ILE A 159 -20.27 17.08 -6.41
C ILE A 159 -21.07 18.25 -5.85
N ALA A 160 -20.65 18.80 -4.71
CA ALA A 160 -21.31 19.93 -4.06
C ALA A 160 -21.04 21.30 -4.74
N GLY A 161 -20.16 21.34 -5.75
CA GLY A 161 -19.77 22.59 -6.41
C GLY A 161 -18.86 23.50 -5.57
N LEU A 162 -18.17 22.94 -4.57
CA LEU A 162 -17.20 23.65 -3.74
C LEU A 162 -15.87 23.79 -4.50
N LYS A 163 -15.38 25.03 -4.65
CA LYS A 163 -14.09 25.28 -5.30
C LYS A 163 -12.90 24.87 -4.43
N GLU A 164 -13.02 25.00 -3.12
CA GLU A 164 -11.95 24.73 -2.16
C GLU A 164 -12.48 24.03 -0.92
N LEU A 165 -11.60 23.27 -0.27
CA LEU A 165 -11.90 22.63 1.00
C LEU A 165 -12.07 23.66 2.11
N THR A 166 -13.10 23.48 2.92
CA THR A 166 -13.40 24.33 4.07
C THR A 166 -12.43 24.07 5.24
N LYS A 167 -12.51 24.90 6.29
CA LYS A 167 -11.70 24.72 7.51
C LYS A 167 -12.07 23.43 8.23
N GLU A 168 -13.33 23.03 8.16
CA GLU A 168 -13.88 21.85 8.81
C GLU A 168 -13.31 20.56 8.19
N HIS A 169 -13.16 20.50 6.86
CA HIS A 169 -12.49 19.37 6.20
C HIS A 169 -11.03 19.21 6.67
N ARG A 170 -10.28 20.31 6.73
CA ARG A 170 -8.88 20.31 7.18
C ARG A 170 -8.78 19.92 8.65
N ARG A 171 -9.63 20.50 9.49
CA ARG A 171 -9.68 20.22 10.92
C ARG A 171 -10.11 18.78 11.21
N LEU A 172 -11.03 18.21 10.43
CA LEU A 172 -11.39 16.80 10.52
C LEU A 172 -10.17 15.91 10.27
N ALA A 173 -9.41 16.15 9.21
CA ALA A 173 -8.21 15.35 8.92
C ALA A 173 -7.16 15.41 10.05
N GLU A 174 -7.00 16.58 10.68
CA GLU A 174 -6.15 16.76 11.85
C GLU A 174 -6.66 15.96 13.06
N ILE A 175 -7.96 16.03 13.36
CA ILE A 175 -8.61 15.28 14.45
C ILE A 175 -8.43 13.77 14.27
N ILE A 176 -8.64 13.28 13.05
CA ILE A 176 -8.49 11.85 12.72
C ILE A 176 -7.06 11.38 12.98
N GLU A 177 -6.05 12.15 12.58
CA GLU A 177 -4.64 11.79 12.81
C GLU A 177 -4.26 11.86 14.29
N MET A 178 -4.79 12.83 15.05
CA MET A 178 -4.59 12.92 16.50
C MET A 178 -5.22 11.73 17.24
N ILE A 179 -6.44 11.34 16.87
CA ILE A 179 -7.13 10.17 17.45
C ILE A 179 -6.37 8.88 17.15
N HIS A 180 -5.96 8.67 15.89
CA HIS A 180 -5.17 7.51 15.51
C HIS A 180 -3.84 7.45 16.26
N THR A 181 -3.20 8.60 16.43
CA THR A 181 -1.97 8.68 17.17
C THR A 181 -2.16 8.30 18.63
N ALA A 182 -3.18 8.87 19.28
CA ALA A 182 -3.45 8.62 20.69
C ALA A 182 -3.67 7.12 20.92
N SER A 183 -4.40 6.46 20.01
CA SER A 183 -4.57 5.01 20.06
C SER A 183 -3.24 4.28 19.92
N LEU A 184 -2.35 4.66 19.01
CA LEU A 184 -1.02 4.03 18.87
C LEU A 184 -0.15 4.14 20.12
N ILE A 185 -0.18 5.29 20.82
CA ILE A 185 0.58 5.49 22.05
C ILE A 185 0.06 4.57 23.16
N HIS A 186 -1.26 4.42 23.27
CA HIS A 186 -1.88 3.49 24.21
C HIS A 186 -1.62 2.02 23.83
N ASP A 187 -1.71 1.67 22.55
CA ASP A 187 -1.40 0.33 22.04
C ASP A 187 0.04 -0.05 22.34
N ASP A 188 1.00 0.87 22.15
CA ASP A 188 2.42 0.62 22.45
C ASP A 188 2.61 0.23 23.93
N VAL A 189 1.85 0.84 24.84
CA VAL A 189 1.87 0.51 26.27
C VAL A 189 1.21 -0.85 26.54
N LEU A 190 0.09 -1.16 25.88
CA LEU A 190 -0.62 -2.42 26.09
C LEU A 190 0.14 -3.63 25.52
N ASP A 191 0.88 -3.42 24.43
CA ASP A 191 1.63 -4.46 23.72
C ASP A 191 3.09 -4.59 24.18
N ASP A 192 3.53 -3.82 25.19
CA ASP A 192 4.94 -3.71 25.65
C ASP A 192 5.93 -3.56 24.48
N SER A 193 5.59 -2.69 23.51
CA SER A 193 6.36 -2.54 22.27
C SER A 193 7.59 -1.65 22.44
N ASP A 194 8.79 -2.18 22.28
CA ASP A 194 10.01 -1.37 22.42
C ASP A 194 10.18 -0.31 21.32
N LEU A 195 9.76 -0.64 20.09
CA LEU A 195 10.01 0.17 18.89
C LEU A 195 8.72 0.46 18.10
N ARG A 196 8.58 1.70 17.63
CA ARG A 196 7.54 2.12 16.66
C ARG A 196 8.16 2.91 15.53
N ARG A 197 7.97 2.44 14.29
CA ARG A 197 8.63 3.00 13.09
C ARG A 197 10.16 3.09 13.28
N GLY A 198 10.69 2.15 14.09
CA GLY A 198 12.04 2.04 14.68
C GLY A 198 12.66 3.33 15.21
N LYS A 199 11.82 4.07 15.95
CA LYS A 199 12.26 4.84 17.11
C LYS A 199 11.75 4.13 18.36
N GLU A 200 12.44 4.29 19.49
CA GLU A 200 11.97 3.85 20.81
C GLU A 200 10.59 4.41 21.10
N THR A 201 9.63 3.61 21.57
CA THR A 201 8.27 4.09 21.85
C THR A 201 8.24 5.11 23.00
N VAL A 202 7.19 5.94 23.06
CA VAL A 202 7.03 6.96 24.12
C VAL A 202 7.13 6.35 25.53
N HIS A 203 6.63 5.13 25.74
CA HIS A 203 6.66 4.49 27.05
C HIS A 203 8.06 3.97 27.42
N GLN A 204 8.90 3.59 26.45
CA GLN A 204 10.29 3.24 26.72
C GLN A 204 11.10 4.48 27.12
N VAL A 205 10.90 5.60 26.40
CA VAL A 205 11.66 6.83 26.65
C VAL A 205 11.25 7.54 27.94
N TYR A 206 9.94 7.61 28.23
CA TYR A 206 9.40 8.43 29.33
C TYR A 206 8.66 7.63 30.41
N GLY A 207 8.53 6.32 30.25
CA GLY A 207 7.80 5.44 31.14
C GLY A 207 6.30 5.37 30.84
N THR A 208 5.70 4.23 31.22
CA THR A 208 4.29 3.89 31.02
C THR A 208 3.31 4.99 31.44
N ARG A 209 3.49 5.55 32.64
CA ARG A 209 2.58 6.58 33.19
C ARG A 209 2.52 7.82 32.30
N ILE A 210 3.67 8.23 31.76
CA ILE A 210 3.78 9.41 30.92
C ILE A 210 3.20 9.15 29.54
N ALA A 211 3.42 7.96 28.97
CA ALA A 211 2.81 7.56 27.70
C ALA A 211 1.27 7.53 27.76
N VAL A 212 0.69 6.96 28.83
CA VAL A 212 -0.76 6.97 29.03
C VAL A 212 -1.31 8.41 29.06
N LEU A 213 -0.69 9.29 29.86
CA LEU A 213 -1.07 10.70 29.95
C LEU A 213 -0.91 11.45 28.62
N ALA A 214 0.10 11.11 27.82
CA ALA A 214 0.30 11.70 26.50
C ALA A 214 -0.85 11.30 25.54
N GLY A 215 -1.23 10.02 25.53
CA GLY A 215 -2.40 9.56 24.77
C GLY A 215 -3.70 10.23 25.25
N ASP A 216 -3.92 10.32 26.56
CA ASP A 216 -5.10 10.98 27.16
C ASP A 216 -5.18 12.45 26.76
N PHE A 217 -4.05 13.16 26.81
CA PHE A 217 -3.96 14.55 26.36
C PHE A 217 -4.34 14.67 24.88
N MET A 218 -3.82 13.80 24.02
CA MET A 218 -4.14 13.84 22.59
C MET A 218 -5.61 13.54 22.31
N PHE A 219 -6.23 12.58 23.01
CA PHE A 219 -7.67 12.35 22.93
C PHE A 219 -8.48 13.55 23.40
N ALA A 220 -8.10 14.17 24.50
CA ALA A 220 -8.77 15.36 25.03
C ALA A 220 -8.66 16.54 24.05
N GLN A 221 -7.47 16.77 23.50
CA GLN A 221 -7.23 17.82 22.51
C GLN A 221 -8.03 17.59 21.23
N ALA A 222 -8.04 16.36 20.71
CA ALA A 222 -8.83 15.98 19.54
C ALA A 222 -10.34 16.16 19.80
N SER A 223 -10.82 15.80 21.00
CA SER A 223 -12.21 15.98 21.42
C SER A 223 -12.60 17.46 21.51
N TRP A 224 -11.71 18.32 22.00
CA TRP A 224 -11.93 19.76 22.03
C TRP A 224 -12.06 20.35 20.62
N TYR A 225 -11.17 19.97 19.70
CA TYR A 225 -11.26 20.39 18.30
C TYR A 225 -12.50 19.83 17.60
N LEU A 226 -12.89 18.59 17.92
CA LEU A 226 -14.10 17.96 17.41
C LEU A 226 -15.36 18.73 17.84
N ALA A 227 -15.45 19.15 19.11
CA ALA A 227 -16.56 19.97 19.59
C ALA A 227 -16.65 21.31 18.84
N ASN A 228 -15.50 21.91 18.52
CA ASN A 228 -15.42 23.18 17.77
C ASN A 228 -15.69 23.04 16.26
N LEU A 229 -15.95 21.83 15.75
CA LEU A 229 -16.48 21.66 14.39
C LEU A 229 -17.97 22.02 14.28
N GLU A 230 -18.68 22.12 15.41
CA GLU A 230 -20.09 22.53 15.49
C GLU A 230 -21.06 21.71 14.62
N ASN A 231 -20.70 20.47 14.27
CA ASN A 231 -21.54 19.54 13.54
C ASN A 231 -21.84 18.30 14.40
N LEU A 232 -23.08 18.21 14.92
CA LEU A 232 -23.48 17.14 15.85
C LEU A 232 -23.37 15.74 15.28
N ASP A 233 -23.60 15.56 13.98
CA ASP A 233 -23.52 14.24 13.34
C ASP A 233 -22.07 13.76 13.25
N VAL A 234 -21.15 14.65 12.87
CA VAL A 234 -19.71 14.35 12.86
C VAL A 234 -19.19 14.15 14.28
N ILE A 235 -19.60 14.98 15.25
CA ILE A 235 -19.22 14.83 16.65
C ILE A 235 -19.60 13.44 17.17
N LYS A 236 -20.87 13.03 17.00
CA LYS A 236 -21.33 11.71 17.43
C LYS A 236 -20.59 10.58 16.72
N LEU A 237 -20.37 10.72 15.42
CA LEU A 237 -19.67 9.74 14.60
C LEU A 237 -18.24 9.52 15.08
N ILE A 238 -17.46 10.58 15.27
CA ILE A 238 -16.06 10.47 15.74
C ILE A 238 -16.00 10.03 17.21
N SER A 239 -16.92 10.50 18.07
CA SER A 239 -16.98 10.01 19.46
C SER A 239 -17.28 8.52 19.54
N GLN A 240 -18.10 7.98 18.64
CA GLN A 240 -18.34 6.54 18.54
C GLN A 240 -17.05 5.78 18.20
N VAL A 241 -16.15 6.34 17.37
CA VAL A 241 -14.86 5.71 17.06
C VAL A 241 -13.98 5.56 18.31
N ILE A 242 -13.94 6.57 19.18
CA ILE A 242 -13.15 6.48 20.43
C ILE A 242 -13.67 5.34 21.32
N LYS A 243 -15.00 5.19 21.40
CA LYS A 243 -15.62 4.03 22.06
C LYS A 243 -15.30 2.71 21.36
N ASP A 244 -15.34 2.70 20.03
CA ASP A 244 -15.05 1.52 19.23
C ASP A 244 -13.61 1.04 19.49
N PHE A 245 -12.61 1.93 19.51
CA PHE A 245 -11.21 1.58 19.83
C PHE A 245 -11.08 0.85 21.16
N ALA A 246 -11.60 1.43 22.25
CA ALA A 246 -11.57 0.79 23.56
C ALA A 246 -12.30 -0.57 23.55
N SER A 247 -13.43 -0.66 22.84
CA SER A 247 -14.21 -1.91 22.72
C SER A 247 -13.45 -2.98 21.92
N GLY A 248 -12.72 -2.57 20.88
CA GLY A 248 -11.87 -3.42 20.06
C GLY A 248 -10.72 -4.03 20.86
N GLU A 249 -10.02 -3.23 21.65
CA GLU A 249 -8.93 -3.71 22.53
C GLU A 249 -9.44 -4.66 23.61
N ILE A 250 -10.56 -4.35 24.26
CA ILE A 250 -11.18 -5.25 25.25
C ILE A 250 -11.57 -6.58 24.61
N LYS A 251 -12.16 -6.55 23.40
CA LYS A 251 -12.55 -7.76 22.67
C LYS A 251 -11.32 -8.58 22.26
N GLN A 252 -10.23 -7.93 21.87
CA GLN A 252 -8.96 -8.61 21.57
C GLN A 252 -8.41 -9.32 22.81
N ALA A 253 -8.30 -8.61 23.94
CA ALA A 253 -7.76 -9.15 25.18
C ALA A 253 -8.59 -10.33 25.72
N SER A 254 -9.91 -10.31 25.52
CA SER A 254 -10.82 -11.36 26.00
C SER A 254 -10.84 -12.61 25.10
N GLY A 255 -10.33 -12.51 23.87
CA GLY A 255 -10.40 -13.58 22.85
C GLY A 255 -9.04 -14.20 22.50
N LEU A 256 -8.04 -14.06 23.36
CA LEU A 256 -6.73 -14.67 23.15
C LEU A 256 -6.83 -16.20 23.24
N PHE A 257 -6.19 -16.89 22.29
CA PHE A 257 -6.17 -18.35 22.16
C PHE A 257 -7.55 -19.02 22.00
N ASP A 258 -8.62 -18.25 21.80
CA ASP A 258 -9.98 -18.77 21.63
C ASP A 258 -10.19 -19.35 20.22
N CYS A 259 -10.05 -20.67 20.11
CA CYS A 259 -10.26 -21.40 18.86
C CYS A 259 -11.72 -21.49 18.39
N ASP A 260 -12.69 -21.05 19.20
CA ASP A 260 -14.11 -21.01 18.84
C ASP A 260 -14.54 -19.67 18.23
N ILE A 261 -13.60 -18.72 18.09
CA ILE A 261 -13.84 -17.43 17.46
C ILE A 261 -14.42 -17.59 16.04
N GLN A 262 -15.52 -16.88 15.79
CA GLN A 262 -16.17 -16.86 14.48
C GLN A 262 -15.61 -15.75 13.59
N LEU A 263 -15.72 -15.92 12.27
CA LEU A 263 -15.24 -14.91 11.32
C LEU A 263 -15.91 -13.54 11.53
N ASP A 264 -17.22 -13.51 11.80
CA ASP A 264 -17.96 -12.26 12.07
C ASP A 264 -17.43 -11.53 13.31
N GLU A 265 -17.03 -12.30 14.33
CA GLU A 265 -16.46 -11.76 15.55
C GLU A 265 -15.07 -11.15 15.35
N TYR A 266 -14.27 -11.78 14.49
CA TYR A 266 -13.01 -11.22 14.00
C TYR A 266 -13.27 -9.93 13.20
N LEU A 267 -14.24 -9.93 12.27
CA LEU A 267 -14.56 -8.75 11.46
C LEU A 267 -15.08 -7.58 12.31
N ILE A 268 -15.87 -7.84 13.36
CA ILE A 268 -16.31 -6.82 14.32
C ILE A 268 -15.11 -6.23 15.07
N LYS A 269 -14.19 -7.07 15.56
CA LYS A 269 -12.95 -6.62 16.21
C LYS A 269 -12.12 -5.74 15.27
N SER A 270 -11.89 -6.21 14.04
CA SER A 270 -11.14 -5.48 13.00
C SER A 270 -11.83 -4.19 12.59
N TYR A 271 -13.17 -4.17 12.59
CA TYR A 271 -13.93 -2.94 12.39
C TYR A 271 -13.66 -1.95 13.51
N TYR A 272 -13.79 -2.38 14.77
CA TYR A 272 -13.58 -1.50 15.91
C TYR A 272 -12.17 -0.93 15.98
N LYS A 273 -11.14 -1.77 15.84
CA LYS A 273 -9.72 -1.36 15.96
C LYS A 273 -9.22 -0.53 14.78
N THR A 274 -9.68 -0.82 13.56
CA THR A 274 -9.07 -0.26 12.34
C THR A 274 -10.07 0.46 11.44
N ALA A 275 -11.17 -0.19 11.05
CA ALA A 275 -12.03 0.33 10.00
C ALA A 275 -13.00 1.44 10.45
N SER A 276 -13.34 1.50 11.75
CA SER A 276 -14.27 2.47 12.34
C SER A 276 -13.82 3.90 12.08
N LEU A 277 -12.54 4.22 12.35
CA LEU A 277 -11.96 5.53 12.13
C LEU A 277 -11.95 5.92 10.64
N ILE A 278 -11.67 4.97 9.76
CA ILE A 278 -11.63 5.18 8.31
C ILE A 278 -13.03 5.42 7.75
N ALA A 279 -14.01 4.63 8.19
CA ALA A 279 -15.41 4.81 7.83
C ALA A 279 -15.94 6.17 8.32
N ALA A 280 -15.58 6.54 9.55
CA ALA A 280 -15.96 7.80 10.15
C ALA A 280 -15.31 9.01 9.47
N SER A 281 -14.03 8.92 9.06
CA SER A 281 -13.32 10.00 8.38
C SER A 281 -13.89 10.29 7.00
N THR A 282 -14.16 9.24 6.23
CA THR A 282 -14.74 9.32 4.88
C THR A 282 -16.18 9.84 4.91
N LYS A 283 -17.02 9.35 5.83
CA LYS A 283 -18.37 9.88 6.06
C LYS A 283 -18.36 11.33 6.53
N GLY A 284 -17.49 11.67 7.49
CA GLY A 284 -17.36 13.04 8.01
C GLY A 284 -16.93 14.04 6.93
N ALA A 285 -16.01 13.65 6.05
CA ALA A 285 -15.60 14.46 4.91
C ALA A 285 -16.78 14.75 3.95
N ALA A 286 -17.58 13.72 3.64
CA ALA A 286 -18.77 13.87 2.82
C ALA A 286 -19.81 14.80 3.48
N ILE A 287 -20.05 14.67 4.79
CA ILE A 287 -20.97 15.54 5.54
C ILE A 287 -20.54 17.01 5.41
N PHE A 288 -19.25 17.32 5.56
CA PHE A 288 -18.77 18.70 5.43
C PHE A 288 -18.80 19.25 4.00
N SER A 289 -18.82 18.38 2.99
CA SER A 289 -19.06 18.80 1.61
C SER A 289 -20.54 19.15 1.37
N GLY A 290 -21.46 18.72 2.23
CA GLY A 290 -22.89 18.99 2.09
C GLY A 290 -23.57 18.18 0.99
N VAL A 291 -23.02 17.01 0.66
CA VAL A 291 -23.63 16.08 -0.32
C VAL A 291 -24.81 15.32 0.29
N ASP A 292 -25.63 14.71 -0.57
CA ASP A 292 -26.80 13.94 -0.13
C ASP A 292 -26.47 12.81 0.84
N SER A 293 -27.46 12.41 1.65
CA SER A 293 -27.35 11.34 2.63
C SER A 293 -26.89 10.01 2.03
N ASP A 294 -27.31 9.72 0.80
CA ASP A 294 -26.97 8.49 0.10
C ASP A 294 -25.48 8.45 -0.23
N ILE A 295 -24.91 9.57 -0.73
CA ILE A 295 -23.48 9.69 -1.01
C ILE A 295 -22.68 9.60 0.28
N THR A 296 -23.16 10.27 1.34
CA THR A 296 -22.55 10.23 2.67
C THR A 296 -22.46 8.79 3.21
N GLU A 297 -23.52 8.00 3.05
CA GLU A 297 -23.52 6.60 3.47
C GLU A 297 -22.65 5.72 2.56
N GLN A 298 -22.61 5.97 1.25
CA GLN A 298 -21.67 5.28 0.36
C GLN A 298 -20.21 5.54 0.77
N MET A 299 -19.86 6.76 1.19
CA MET A 299 -18.51 7.06 1.68
C MET A 299 -18.21 6.33 2.99
N TYR A 300 -19.18 6.21 3.90
CA TYR A 300 -19.03 5.39 5.10
C TYR A 300 -18.74 3.91 4.75
N GLN A 301 -19.52 3.33 3.84
CA GLN A 301 -19.34 1.94 3.42
C GLN A 301 -18.01 1.74 2.66
N TYR A 302 -17.59 2.72 1.86
CA TYR A 302 -16.27 2.72 1.24
C TYR A 302 -15.16 2.66 2.29
N GLY A 303 -15.14 3.58 3.26
CA GLY A 303 -14.11 3.63 4.30
C GLY A 303 -14.11 2.38 5.19
N LYS A 304 -15.29 1.86 5.54
CA LYS A 304 -15.46 0.60 6.28
C LYS A 304 -14.83 -0.57 5.54
N ASN A 305 -15.18 -0.76 4.28
CA ASN A 305 -14.69 -1.89 3.48
C ASN A 305 -13.19 -1.75 3.20
N LEU A 306 -12.70 -0.55 2.89
CA LEU A 306 -11.26 -0.31 2.73
C LEU A 306 -10.49 -0.68 4.01
N GLY A 307 -10.96 -0.23 5.18
CA GLY A 307 -10.30 -0.52 6.46
C GLY A 307 -10.30 -2.01 6.82
N LEU A 308 -11.41 -2.71 6.58
CA LEU A 308 -11.50 -4.15 6.81
C LEU A 308 -10.59 -4.93 5.85
N SER A 309 -10.62 -4.62 4.56
CA SER A 309 -9.73 -5.25 3.58
C SER A 309 -8.26 -5.03 3.92
N PHE A 310 -7.89 -3.80 4.33
CA PHE A 310 -6.53 -3.48 4.76
C PHE A 310 -6.09 -4.34 5.95
N GLN A 311 -6.95 -4.51 6.95
CA GLN A 311 -6.63 -5.34 8.11
C GLN A 311 -6.45 -6.82 7.74
N VAL A 312 -7.34 -7.38 6.90
CA VAL A 312 -7.20 -8.78 6.45
C VAL A 312 -5.90 -8.98 5.66
N VAL A 313 -5.50 -8.00 4.85
CA VAL A 313 -4.23 -8.05 4.14
C VAL A 313 -3.04 -8.00 5.11
N ASP A 314 -3.05 -7.10 6.09
CA ASP A 314 -2.00 -7.03 7.11
C ASP A 314 -1.82 -8.37 7.84
N ASP A 315 -2.93 -9.00 8.23
CA ASP A 315 -2.95 -10.33 8.85
C ASP A 315 -2.37 -11.42 7.92
N VAL A 316 -2.61 -11.33 6.60
CA VAL A 316 -1.99 -12.24 5.61
C VAL A 316 -0.50 -12.01 5.49
N LEU A 317 -0.04 -10.75 5.58
CA LEU A 317 1.37 -10.40 5.50
C LEU A 317 2.16 -10.96 6.70
N ASP A 318 1.56 -11.04 7.89
CA ASP A 318 2.18 -11.64 9.10
C ASP A 318 2.65 -13.10 8.86
N PHE A 319 2.01 -13.84 7.94
CA PHE A 319 2.42 -15.20 7.59
C PHE A 319 3.30 -15.30 6.33
N THR A 320 3.18 -14.35 5.39
CA THR A 320 3.73 -14.48 4.04
C THR A 320 5.01 -13.70 3.80
N GLN A 321 5.25 -12.61 4.56
CA GLN A 321 6.47 -11.82 4.42
C GLN A 321 7.62 -12.36 5.28
N SER A 322 8.85 -11.99 4.90
CA SER A 322 10.03 -12.36 5.68
C SER A 322 10.13 -11.51 6.96
N ALA A 323 10.78 -12.04 8.00
CA ALA A 323 10.95 -11.33 9.27
C ALA A 323 11.66 -9.97 9.09
N GLU A 324 12.57 -9.88 8.12
CA GLU A 324 13.27 -8.64 7.77
C GLU A 324 12.33 -7.61 7.12
N GLN A 325 11.29 -8.03 6.42
CA GLN A 325 10.31 -7.14 5.77
C GLN A 325 9.25 -6.64 6.73
N LEU A 326 8.80 -7.50 7.65
CA LEU A 326 7.78 -7.18 8.66
C LEU A 326 8.35 -6.38 9.83
N GLY A 327 9.65 -6.48 10.10
CA GLY A 327 10.25 -5.93 11.31
C GLY A 327 9.87 -6.70 12.58
N LYS A 328 9.17 -7.83 12.44
CA LYS A 328 8.77 -8.77 13.49
C LYS A 328 8.84 -10.22 12.94
N PRO A 329 9.04 -11.25 13.78
CA PRO A 329 9.00 -12.64 13.34
C PRO A 329 7.65 -12.98 12.67
N ALA A 330 7.65 -13.87 11.68
CA ALA A 330 6.41 -14.33 11.06
C ALA A 330 5.53 -15.08 12.07
N GLY A 331 4.22 -14.89 12.00
CA GLY A 331 3.27 -15.50 12.94
C GLY A 331 3.30 -14.87 14.33
N SER A 332 3.74 -13.62 14.45
CA SER A 332 3.83 -12.91 15.72
C SER A 332 2.48 -12.72 16.40
N ASP A 333 1.42 -12.54 15.61
CA ASP A 333 0.06 -12.38 16.14
C ASP A 333 -0.43 -13.71 16.70
N LEU A 334 -0.17 -14.80 15.98
CA LEU A 334 -0.46 -16.16 16.44
C LEU A 334 0.30 -16.49 17.73
N ALA A 335 1.57 -16.13 17.83
CA ALA A 335 2.39 -16.35 19.03
C ALA A 335 1.81 -15.66 20.29
N LYS A 336 1.15 -14.51 20.11
CA LYS A 336 0.44 -13.79 21.18
C LYS A 336 -0.97 -14.32 21.46
N GLY A 337 -1.40 -15.37 20.75
CA GLY A 337 -2.75 -15.91 20.84
C GLY A 337 -3.80 -15.11 20.08
N ILE A 338 -3.41 -14.15 19.24
CA ILE A 338 -4.34 -13.36 18.44
C ILE A 338 -4.68 -14.17 17.19
N LEU A 339 -5.87 -14.74 17.15
CA LEU A 339 -6.30 -15.55 16.01
C LEU A 339 -6.87 -14.64 14.91
N THR A 340 -6.15 -14.55 13.80
CA THR A 340 -6.48 -13.73 12.63
C THR A 340 -7.13 -14.57 11.53
N ALA A 341 -7.65 -13.92 10.47
CA ALA A 341 -8.39 -14.60 9.40
C ALA A 341 -7.68 -15.85 8.81
N PRO A 342 -6.35 -15.83 8.51
CA PRO A 342 -5.66 -17.04 8.06
C PRO A 342 -5.75 -18.22 9.03
N VAL A 343 -5.69 -17.96 10.33
CA VAL A 343 -5.76 -18.97 11.39
C VAL A 343 -7.18 -19.50 11.54
N ILE A 344 -8.18 -18.60 11.56
CA ILE A 344 -9.61 -18.95 11.66
C ILE A 344 -10.01 -19.89 10.52
N PHE A 345 -9.60 -19.59 9.29
CA PHE A 345 -9.86 -20.47 8.15
C PHE A 345 -9.05 -21.78 8.19
N GLY A 346 -7.86 -21.77 8.82
CA GLY A 346 -7.06 -22.97 9.03
C GLY A 346 -7.69 -23.93 10.04
N LEU A 347 -8.29 -23.40 11.11
CA LEU A 347 -8.96 -24.15 12.18
C LEU A 347 -10.14 -25.00 11.68
N GLU A 348 -10.80 -24.59 10.58
CA GLU A 348 -11.89 -25.37 9.98
C GLU A 348 -11.45 -26.77 9.49
N LYS A 349 -10.14 -26.98 9.26
CA LYS A 349 -9.63 -28.17 8.56
C LYS A 349 -8.83 -29.13 9.43
N ASP A 350 -8.14 -28.64 10.46
CA ASP A 350 -7.20 -29.46 11.23
C ASP A 350 -7.37 -29.30 12.74
N LYS A 351 -7.70 -30.42 13.41
CA LYS A 351 -7.81 -30.47 14.88
C LYS A 351 -6.47 -30.29 15.58
N LYS A 352 -5.36 -30.67 14.93
CA LYS A 352 -4.02 -30.54 15.52
C LYS A 352 -3.64 -29.07 15.71
N LEU A 353 -4.07 -28.18 14.81
CA LEU A 353 -3.86 -26.75 14.95
C LEU A 353 -4.54 -26.19 16.20
N ARG A 354 -5.78 -26.63 16.46
CA ARG A 354 -6.52 -26.28 17.67
C ARG A 354 -5.77 -26.74 18.92
N ASP A 355 -5.34 -28.01 18.97
CA ASP A 355 -4.63 -28.55 20.13
C ASP A 355 -3.36 -27.73 20.46
N MET A 356 -2.59 -27.32 19.45
CA MET A 356 -1.40 -26.49 19.64
C MET A 356 -1.73 -25.09 20.18
N ILE A 357 -2.79 -24.46 19.68
CA ILE A 357 -3.22 -23.12 20.13
C ILE A 357 -3.79 -23.18 21.56
N GLU A 358 -4.66 -24.15 21.86
CA GLU A 358 -5.26 -24.34 23.20
C GLU A 358 -4.20 -24.71 24.26
N SER A 359 -3.10 -25.33 23.84
CA SER A 359 -1.93 -25.60 24.70
C SER A 359 -0.96 -24.42 24.82
N GLU A 360 -1.31 -23.25 24.25
CA GLU A 360 -0.51 -22.03 24.20
C GLU A 360 0.93 -22.27 23.72
N PHE A 361 1.10 -23.16 22.74
CA PHE A 361 2.40 -23.54 22.19
C PHE A 361 3.42 -24.01 23.24
N SER A 362 2.95 -24.68 24.30
CA SER A 362 3.79 -25.15 25.42
C SER A 362 4.92 -26.10 25.01
N GLU A 363 4.78 -26.80 23.88
CA GLU A 363 5.83 -27.67 23.34
C GLU A 363 6.82 -26.89 22.47
N ILE A 364 8.12 -27.20 22.60
CA ILE A 364 9.18 -26.56 21.79
C ILE A 364 8.96 -26.85 20.31
N GLY A 365 8.89 -25.80 19.48
CA GLY A 365 8.69 -25.91 18.04
C GLY A 365 7.22 -25.96 17.59
N SER A 366 6.27 -25.99 18.53
CA SER A 366 4.83 -26.08 18.22
C SER A 366 4.29 -24.84 17.51
N LEU A 367 4.85 -23.65 17.77
CA LEU A 367 4.51 -22.42 17.06
C LEU A 367 4.92 -22.48 15.59
N GLU A 368 6.15 -22.92 15.30
CA GLU A 368 6.65 -23.09 13.93
C GLU A 368 5.86 -24.15 13.17
N GLU A 369 5.46 -25.22 13.87
CA GLU A 369 4.57 -26.24 13.31
C GLU A 369 3.19 -25.63 13.00
N ALA A 370 2.58 -24.90 13.93
CA ALA A 370 1.29 -24.22 13.73
C ALA A 370 1.31 -23.23 12.57
N ILE A 371 2.37 -22.42 12.43
CA ILE A 371 2.57 -21.53 11.28
C ILE A 371 2.63 -22.33 9.98
N SER A 372 3.31 -23.48 9.98
CA SER A 372 3.39 -24.37 8.82
C SER A 372 2.03 -24.99 8.49
N PHE A 373 1.22 -25.33 9.50
CA PHE A 373 -0.16 -25.78 9.30
C PHE A 373 -1.03 -24.71 8.65
N VAL A 374 -1.00 -23.47 9.17
CA VAL A 374 -1.77 -22.36 8.58
C VAL A 374 -1.39 -22.17 7.12
N LYS A 375 -0.09 -22.19 6.78
CA LYS A 375 0.42 -22.10 5.40
C LYS A 375 -0.07 -23.23 4.49
N ASN A 376 -0.18 -24.46 5.00
CA ASN A 376 -0.57 -25.63 4.21
C ASN A 376 -2.09 -25.90 4.21
N SER A 377 -2.84 -25.27 5.12
CA SER A 377 -4.27 -25.49 5.31
C SER A 377 -5.13 -24.84 4.22
N GLY A 378 -4.60 -23.91 3.43
CA GLY A 378 -5.42 -23.07 2.55
C GLY A 378 -6.07 -21.86 3.25
N GLY A 379 -5.74 -21.62 4.52
CA GLY A 379 -6.30 -20.51 5.30
C GLY A 379 -5.86 -19.14 4.80
N ILE A 380 -4.61 -19.04 4.33
CA ILE A 380 -4.05 -17.81 3.73
C ILE A 380 -4.81 -17.45 2.45
N GLU A 381 -5.05 -18.42 1.58
CA GLU A 381 -5.74 -18.24 0.31
C GLU A 381 -7.19 -17.77 0.54
N LYS A 382 -7.91 -18.40 1.50
CA LYS A 382 -9.25 -17.95 1.88
C LYS A 382 -9.26 -16.54 2.46
N ALA A 383 -8.27 -16.18 3.28
CA ALA A 383 -8.13 -14.81 3.80
C ALA A 383 -7.86 -13.79 2.67
N GLN A 384 -7.05 -14.15 1.67
CA GLN A 384 -6.83 -13.34 0.47
C GLN A 384 -8.10 -13.17 -0.37
N GLU A 385 -8.92 -14.22 -0.50
CA GLU A 385 -10.23 -14.17 -1.17
C GLU A 385 -11.18 -13.22 -0.42
N LEU A 386 -11.29 -13.36 0.91
CA LEU A 386 -12.08 -12.46 1.75
C LEU A 386 -11.63 -11.00 1.60
N ALA A 387 -10.32 -10.73 1.66
CA ALA A 387 -9.78 -9.39 1.47
C ALA A 387 -10.16 -8.79 0.10
N ARG A 388 -10.13 -9.60 -0.96
CA ARG A 388 -10.53 -9.20 -2.32
C ARG A 388 -12.02 -8.91 -2.40
N GLU A 389 -12.86 -9.76 -1.84
CA GLU A 389 -14.32 -9.56 -1.84
C GLU A 389 -14.72 -8.26 -1.14
N ILE A 390 -14.08 -7.95 -0.02
CA ILE A 390 -14.29 -6.69 0.73
C ILE A 390 -13.74 -5.49 -0.06
N ALA A 391 -12.56 -5.63 -0.68
CA ALA A 391 -11.98 -4.60 -1.56
C ALA A 391 -12.91 -4.27 -2.74
N ASP A 392 -13.49 -5.29 -3.38
CA ASP A 392 -14.44 -5.12 -4.48
C ASP A 392 -15.72 -4.40 -4.01
N GLN A 393 -16.16 -4.63 -2.77
CA GLN A 393 -17.25 -3.86 -2.16
C GLN A 393 -16.86 -2.39 -1.98
N ALA A 394 -15.64 -2.10 -1.50
CA ALA A 394 -15.15 -0.74 -1.37
C ALA A 394 -15.21 0.02 -2.70
N VAL A 395 -14.70 -0.57 -3.79
CA VAL A 395 -14.73 0.06 -5.12
C VAL A 395 -16.15 0.25 -5.65
N ARG A 396 -17.07 -0.70 -5.39
CA ARG A 396 -18.49 -0.49 -5.73
C ARG A 396 -19.10 0.73 -5.06
N ASN A 397 -18.73 1.01 -3.80
CA ASN A 397 -19.23 2.20 -3.09
C ASN A 397 -18.73 3.52 -3.70
N LEU A 398 -17.64 3.51 -4.48
CA LEU A 398 -17.13 4.71 -5.18
C LEU A 398 -17.89 5.02 -6.48
N GLN A 399 -18.85 4.19 -6.89
CA GLN A 399 -19.62 4.41 -8.12
C GLN A 399 -20.45 5.70 -8.07
N CYS A 400 -20.81 6.19 -6.87
CA CYS A 400 -21.52 7.45 -6.70
C CYS A 400 -20.65 8.69 -6.96
N LEU A 401 -19.32 8.55 -7.03
CA LEU A 401 -18.40 9.66 -7.30
C LEU A 401 -18.19 9.87 -8.82
N PRO A 402 -18.02 11.13 -9.27
CA PRO A 402 -17.71 11.43 -10.66
C PRO A 402 -16.35 10.84 -11.06
N PRO A 403 -16.16 10.47 -12.34
CA PRO A 403 -14.85 10.09 -12.84
C PRO A 403 -13.90 11.29 -12.73
N GLY A 404 -12.73 11.07 -12.12
CA GLY A 404 -11.77 12.13 -11.87
C GLY A 404 -10.52 11.63 -11.13
N PRO A 405 -9.51 12.50 -10.94
CA PRO A 405 -8.25 12.13 -10.31
C PRO A 405 -8.44 11.63 -8.87
N PHE A 406 -9.38 12.20 -8.12
CA PHE A 406 -9.66 11.80 -6.74
C PHE A 406 -10.31 10.42 -6.65
N LYS A 407 -11.33 10.15 -7.47
CA LYS A 407 -11.94 8.81 -7.55
C LYS A 407 -10.93 7.76 -7.96
N PHE A 408 -10.13 8.04 -8.99
CA PHE A 408 -9.08 7.14 -9.43
C PHE A 408 -8.06 6.86 -8.32
N ALA A 409 -7.66 7.87 -7.56
CA ALA A 409 -6.80 7.68 -6.40
C ALA A 409 -7.47 6.82 -5.32
N LEU A 410 -8.75 7.03 -5.00
CA LEU A 410 -9.49 6.22 -4.04
C LEU A 410 -9.60 4.74 -4.47
N GLU A 411 -9.81 4.46 -5.76
CA GLU A 411 -9.78 3.10 -6.31
C GLU A 411 -8.39 2.48 -6.22
N ARG A 412 -7.34 3.26 -6.48
CA ARG A 412 -5.95 2.83 -6.33
C ARG A 412 -5.53 2.67 -4.88
N MET A 413 -6.18 3.30 -3.91
CA MET A 413 -5.93 2.98 -2.49
C MET A 413 -6.40 1.58 -2.13
N VAL A 414 -7.43 1.07 -2.81
CA VAL A 414 -7.97 -0.29 -2.59
C VAL A 414 -7.09 -1.36 -3.23
N TYR A 415 -6.72 -1.22 -4.52
CA TYR A 415 -5.96 -2.26 -5.24
C TYR A 415 -4.47 -1.94 -5.42
N GLY A 416 -4.02 -0.77 -5.02
CA GLY A 416 -2.68 -0.28 -5.32
C GLY A 416 -1.59 -0.85 -4.41
N PRO A 417 -0.32 -0.66 -4.81
CA PRO A 417 0.86 -1.10 -4.07
C PRO A 417 1.05 -0.37 -2.73
N SER A 418 0.11 0.47 -2.28
CA SER A 418 0.11 0.95 -0.90
C SER A 418 -0.02 -0.20 0.12
N MET A 419 -0.50 -1.36 -0.32
CA MET A 419 -0.58 -2.60 0.46
C MET A 419 0.63 -3.55 0.25
N LEU A 420 1.65 -3.14 -0.51
CA LEU A 420 2.85 -3.95 -0.81
C LEU A 420 4.14 -3.10 -0.75
N PRO A 421 5.33 -3.71 -0.59
CA PRO A 421 6.60 -2.96 -0.67
C PRO A 421 6.78 -2.29 -2.05
N THR A 422 7.41 -1.09 -2.07
CA THR A 422 7.53 -0.20 -3.25
C THR A 422 8.25 -0.84 -4.47
N LEU A 423 9.05 -1.88 -4.26
CA LEU A 423 9.65 -2.69 -5.32
C LEU A 423 9.47 -4.16 -4.94
N ASN A 424 8.79 -4.93 -5.79
CA ASN A 424 8.65 -6.36 -5.57
C ASN A 424 9.97 -7.08 -5.89
N PHE A 425 10.35 -8.04 -5.05
CA PHE A 425 11.55 -8.86 -5.27
C PHE A 425 11.42 -9.79 -6.49
N THR A 426 10.21 -9.97 -7.02
CA THR A 426 9.90 -10.71 -8.25
C THR A 426 8.91 -9.92 -9.12
N GLY A 427 9.21 -9.74 -10.41
CA GLY A 427 8.24 -9.27 -11.40
C GLY A 427 8.24 -7.78 -11.75
N ASP A 428 9.07 -6.93 -11.13
CA ASP A 428 9.22 -5.54 -11.55
C ASP A 428 10.40 -5.38 -12.52
N VAL A 429 10.14 -4.76 -13.68
CA VAL A 429 11.15 -4.35 -14.66
C VAL A 429 11.38 -2.85 -14.51
N LEU A 430 12.62 -2.45 -14.26
CA LEU A 430 12.99 -1.04 -14.14
C LEU A 430 13.57 -0.54 -15.46
N LEU A 431 13.02 0.56 -15.98
CA LEU A 431 13.62 1.30 -17.06
C LEU A 431 14.60 2.32 -16.48
N VAL A 432 15.84 2.21 -16.93
CA VAL A 432 16.98 2.90 -16.36
C VAL A 432 17.69 3.68 -17.46
N GLU A 433 17.85 4.98 -17.25
CA GLU A 433 18.62 5.83 -18.15
C GLU A 433 20.07 5.97 -17.66
N LYS A 434 21.03 5.70 -18.54
CA LYS A 434 22.46 5.69 -18.18
C LYS A 434 23.14 7.06 -18.32
N MET A 435 22.45 8.04 -18.92
CA MET A 435 23.05 9.33 -19.27
C MET A 435 23.13 10.30 -18.09
N SER A 436 22.08 10.41 -17.27
CA SER A 436 22.06 11.33 -16.13
C SER A 436 23.23 11.12 -15.14
N PRO A 437 23.59 9.89 -14.73
CA PRO A 437 24.76 9.68 -13.88
C PRO A 437 26.08 10.04 -14.56
N LEU A 438 26.24 9.80 -15.87
CA LEU A 438 27.45 10.13 -16.63
C LEU A 438 27.68 11.64 -16.75
N LEU A 439 26.59 12.42 -16.74
CA LEU A 439 26.62 13.88 -16.78
C LEU A 439 26.63 14.53 -15.38
N GLY A 440 26.70 13.73 -14.31
CA GLY A 440 26.61 14.23 -12.92
C GLY A 440 25.25 14.82 -12.55
N LYS A 441 24.19 14.49 -13.29
CA LYS A 441 22.81 14.98 -13.09
C LYS A 441 21.95 14.00 -12.28
N VAL A 442 22.44 13.58 -11.12
CA VAL A 442 21.61 12.85 -10.15
C VAL A 442 21.62 13.59 -8.82
N GLY A 443 20.45 13.71 -8.19
CA GLY A 443 20.28 14.52 -6.99
C GLY A 443 19.41 13.83 -5.94
N PRO A 444 19.29 14.44 -4.74
CA PRO A 444 18.40 13.94 -3.70
C PRO A 444 16.98 13.72 -4.21
N GLY A 445 16.38 12.58 -3.85
CA GLY A 445 15.06 12.16 -4.32
C GLY A 445 15.10 11.19 -5.51
N ASP A 446 16.18 11.19 -6.30
CA ASP A 446 16.32 10.31 -7.46
C ASP A 446 16.48 8.84 -7.03
N VAL A 447 15.80 7.94 -7.74
CA VAL A 447 16.00 6.50 -7.60
C VAL A 447 17.06 6.05 -8.59
N VAL A 448 18.10 5.37 -8.11
CA VAL A 448 19.25 4.95 -8.90
C VAL A 448 19.49 3.46 -8.80
N LEU A 449 19.92 2.87 -9.91
CA LEU A 449 20.49 1.53 -9.96
C LEU A 449 21.99 1.65 -9.71
N VAL A 450 22.48 0.94 -8.70
CA VAL A 450 23.85 1.03 -8.22
C VAL A 450 24.47 -0.35 -8.22
N ARG A 451 25.70 -0.47 -8.72
CA ARG A 451 26.48 -1.69 -8.55
C ARG A 451 26.90 -1.82 -7.10
N SER A 452 26.58 -2.95 -6.46
CA SER A 452 26.91 -3.16 -5.06
C SER A 452 28.44 -3.08 -4.85
N PRO A 453 28.93 -2.26 -3.89
CA PRO A 453 30.36 -2.18 -3.57
C PRO A 453 30.93 -3.50 -3.02
N GLU A 454 30.09 -4.28 -2.33
CA GLU A 454 30.49 -5.54 -1.68
C GLU A 454 30.43 -6.73 -2.64
N ASN A 455 29.50 -6.70 -3.60
CA ASN A 455 29.36 -7.75 -4.61
C ASN A 455 29.17 -7.15 -6.02
N PRO A 456 30.23 -7.09 -6.85
CA PRO A 456 30.18 -6.51 -8.18
C PRO A 456 29.22 -7.17 -9.17
N ARG A 457 28.71 -8.38 -8.87
CA ARG A 457 27.70 -9.09 -9.66
C ARG A 457 26.27 -8.71 -9.28
N LYS A 458 26.07 -8.00 -8.16
CA LYS A 458 24.76 -7.60 -7.66
C LYS A 458 24.51 -6.12 -7.94
N CYS A 459 23.31 -5.82 -8.42
CA CYS A 459 22.82 -4.44 -8.50
C CYS A 459 21.81 -4.20 -7.38
N ILE A 460 21.81 -3.00 -6.82
CA ILE A 460 20.85 -2.54 -5.82
C ILE A 460 20.13 -1.31 -6.34
N THR A 461 18.85 -1.17 -6.02
CA THR A 461 18.05 0.01 -6.35
C THR A 461 17.77 0.78 -5.08
N LYS A 462 18.18 2.05 -5.03
CA LYS A 462 18.08 2.90 -3.84
C LYS A 462 17.80 4.35 -4.22
N ARG A 463 17.32 5.14 -3.27
CA ARG A 463 17.10 6.57 -3.43
C ARG A 463 18.31 7.36 -2.96
N ILE A 464 18.71 8.38 -3.71
CA ILE A 464 19.71 9.34 -3.25
C ILE A 464 19.06 10.22 -2.17
N VAL A 465 19.70 10.29 -1.01
CA VAL A 465 19.27 11.12 0.12
C VAL A 465 20.12 12.39 0.23
N GLY A 466 21.40 12.31 -0.16
CA GLY A 466 22.30 13.46 -0.18
C GLY A 466 23.43 13.27 -1.19
N VAL A 467 24.04 14.37 -1.59
CA VAL A 467 25.17 14.43 -2.52
C VAL A 467 26.39 15.05 -1.86
N ALA A 468 27.53 15.02 -2.56
CA ALA A 468 28.79 15.58 -2.08
C ALA A 468 28.64 16.98 -1.45
N GLY A 469 29.09 17.12 -0.19
CA GLY A 469 29.00 18.35 0.58
C GLY A 469 27.80 18.43 1.54
N ASP A 470 26.77 17.61 1.33
CA ASP A 470 25.63 17.56 2.25
C ASP A 470 26.01 16.87 3.56
N THR A 471 25.39 17.30 4.67
CA THR A 471 25.47 16.60 5.96
C THR A 471 24.25 15.69 6.10
N VAL A 472 24.49 14.40 6.32
CA VAL A 472 23.42 13.41 6.53
C VAL A 472 23.56 12.80 7.91
N SER A 473 22.47 12.81 8.67
CA SER A 473 22.33 12.12 9.95
C SER A 473 21.63 10.78 9.74
N PHE A 474 22.21 9.70 10.26
CA PHE A 474 21.69 8.34 10.07
C PHE A 474 21.98 7.45 11.29
N LEU A 475 21.15 6.41 11.47
CA LEU A 475 21.32 5.38 12.51
C LEU A 475 22.32 4.32 12.05
N VAL A 476 23.32 4.01 12.89
CA VAL A 476 24.42 3.08 12.56
C VAL A 476 23.95 1.62 12.55
N ASP A 477 23.10 1.24 13.51
CA ASP A 477 22.47 -0.08 13.57
C ASP A 477 20.99 0.07 13.96
N PRO A 478 20.09 0.28 12.98
CA PRO A 478 18.68 0.52 13.25
C PRO A 478 17.93 -0.69 13.86
N GLY A 479 18.59 -1.85 14.02
CA GLY A 479 18.02 -3.02 14.70
C GLY A 479 18.45 -3.18 16.16
N ASN A 480 19.59 -2.61 16.57
CA ASN A 480 20.17 -2.86 17.91
C ASN A 480 20.74 -1.62 18.62
N SER A 481 20.77 -0.42 18.01
CA SER A 481 21.39 0.76 18.62
C SER A 481 20.85 2.10 18.10
N ASP A 482 20.50 3.00 19.04
CA ASP A 482 20.03 4.36 18.75
C ASP A 482 21.14 5.39 18.50
N ARG A 483 22.38 4.93 18.26
CA ARG A 483 23.49 5.84 17.94
C ARG A 483 23.28 6.45 16.56
N SER A 484 22.87 7.72 16.54
CA SER A 484 22.85 8.54 15.34
C SER A 484 24.25 9.09 15.05
N HIS A 485 24.74 8.86 13.84
CA HIS A 485 25.96 9.47 13.34
C HIS A 485 25.63 10.49 12.25
N SER A 486 26.31 11.63 12.30
CA SER A 486 26.25 12.64 11.23
C SER A 486 27.56 12.62 10.47
N LEU A 487 27.47 12.63 9.15
CA LEU A 487 28.65 12.69 8.29
C LEU A 487 28.42 13.70 7.17
N VAL A 488 29.52 14.34 6.74
CA VAL A 488 29.53 15.15 5.51
C VAL A 488 29.91 14.25 4.35
N ILE A 489 29.05 14.18 3.33
CA ILE A 489 29.28 13.30 2.17
C ILE A 489 30.53 13.76 1.42
N PRO A 490 31.54 12.89 1.23
CA PRO A 490 32.77 13.24 0.55
C PRO A 490 32.54 13.68 -0.91
N LYS A 491 33.46 14.48 -1.44
CA LYS A 491 33.46 14.81 -2.88
C LYS A 491 33.49 13.53 -3.72
N GLY A 492 32.68 13.51 -4.78
CA GLY A 492 32.57 12.34 -5.66
C GLY A 492 31.75 11.17 -5.10
N HIS A 493 31.04 11.36 -3.99
CA HIS A 493 30.16 10.35 -3.41
C HIS A 493 28.71 10.84 -3.29
N VAL A 494 27.79 9.87 -3.16
CA VAL A 494 26.37 10.06 -2.82
C VAL A 494 26.02 9.24 -1.59
N TRP A 495 25.00 9.66 -0.87
CA TRP A 495 24.38 8.86 0.18
C TRP A 495 23.08 8.27 -0.34
N ILE A 496 22.97 6.94 -0.38
CA ILE A 496 21.78 6.24 -0.86
C ILE A 496 21.10 5.50 0.28
N GLN A 497 19.78 5.55 0.34
CA GLN A 497 18.98 4.79 1.30
C GLN A 497 17.80 4.12 0.61
N GLY A 498 17.36 2.99 1.15
CA GLY A 498 16.12 2.34 0.74
C GLY A 498 14.94 2.83 1.58
N ASP A 499 13.75 2.75 1.00
CA ASP A 499 12.50 3.19 1.63
C ASP A 499 12.06 2.29 2.81
N ASN A 500 12.70 1.12 2.99
CA ASN A 500 12.55 0.28 4.18
C ASN A 500 13.84 0.32 5.00
N ILE A 501 13.82 1.09 6.09
CA ILE A 501 14.99 1.31 6.96
C ILE A 501 15.49 0.02 7.63
N TYR A 502 14.61 -0.93 7.93
CA TYR A 502 14.95 -2.20 8.61
C TYR A 502 15.37 -3.31 7.63
N ALA A 503 14.98 -3.22 6.35
CA ALA A 503 15.24 -4.24 5.33
C ALA A 503 16.15 -3.77 4.18
N SER A 504 16.82 -2.63 4.33
CA SER A 504 17.62 -2.03 3.27
C SER A 504 19.12 -2.07 3.58
N ARG A 505 19.85 -2.85 2.77
CA ARG A 505 21.31 -2.75 2.67
C ARG A 505 21.69 -1.56 1.77
N ASP A 506 22.18 -0.50 2.39
CA ASP A 506 22.43 0.81 1.77
C ASP A 506 23.55 1.58 2.47
N SER A 507 23.68 2.90 2.22
CA SER A 507 24.81 3.70 2.72
C SER A 507 24.99 3.70 4.24
N ARG A 508 23.98 3.35 5.04
CA ARG A 508 24.15 3.23 6.50
C ARG A 508 25.15 2.13 6.86
N GLN A 509 25.19 1.08 6.06
CA GLN A 509 26.08 -0.08 6.23
C GLN A 509 27.26 -0.02 5.25
N LEU A 510 27.03 0.46 4.03
CA LEU A 510 28.01 0.52 2.95
C LEU A 510 28.90 1.76 2.98
N GLY A 511 28.50 2.79 3.73
CA GLY A 511 29.08 4.13 3.68
C GLY A 511 28.67 4.94 2.44
N PRO A 512 29.27 6.12 2.24
CA PRO A 512 29.06 6.92 1.05
C PRO A 512 29.45 6.14 -0.21
N ILE A 513 28.62 6.20 -1.24
CA ILE A 513 28.82 5.43 -2.47
C ILE A 513 29.46 6.31 -3.54
N PRO A 514 30.57 5.89 -4.18
CA PRO A 514 31.16 6.61 -5.29
C PRO A 514 30.17 6.79 -6.45
N TYR A 515 30.13 7.98 -7.06
CA TYR A 515 29.30 8.26 -8.24
C TYR A 515 29.54 7.22 -9.37
N GLY A 516 30.77 6.73 -9.51
CA GLY A 516 31.13 5.73 -10.52
C GLY A 516 30.45 4.35 -10.37
N LEU A 517 29.83 4.07 -9.23
CA LEU A 517 29.04 2.85 -9.04
C LEU A 517 27.57 3.00 -9.44
N ILE A 518 27.12 4.22 -9.76
CA ILE A 518 25.77 4.47 -10.25
C ILE A 518 25.70 4.03 -11.71
N LEU A 519 24.92 3.00 -11.99
CA LEU A 519 24.75 2.42 -13.32
C LEU A 519 23.72 3.19 -14.15
N GLY A 520 22.78 3.87 -13.49
CA GLY A 520 21.71 4.58 -14.16
C GLY A 520 20.68 5.16 -13.20
N LYS A 521 19.93 6.16 -13.67
CA LYS A 521 18.79 6.74 -12.98
C LYS A 521 17.51 6.01 -13.42
N VAL A 522 16.73 5.54 -12.47
CA VAL A 522 15.45 4.89 -12.73
C VAL A 522 14.45 5.98 -13.07
N PHE A 523 13.84 5.89 -14.25
CA PHE A 523 12.84 6.87 -14.69
C PHE A 523 11.45 6.24 -14.87
N CYS A 524 11.36 4.91 -14.94
CA CYS A 524 10.07 4.23 -15.03
C CYS A 524 10.15 2.81 -14.43
N ARG A 525 9.06 2.37 -13.80
CA ARG A 525 8.86 1.02 -13.29
C ARG A 525 7.72 0.36 -14.05
N VAL A 526 7.97 -0.81 -14.61
CA VAL A 526 7.00 -1.61 -15.34
C VAL A 526 6.76 -2.91 -14.59
N SER A 527 5.56 -3.10 -14.04
CA SER A 527 5.21 -4.36 -13.39
C SER A 527 4.79 -5.39 -14.44
N LEU A 528 5.39 -6.59 -14.43
CA LEU A 528 4.99 -7.70 -15.31
C LEU A 528 3.54 -8.15 -15.06
N VAL A 529 3.05 -7.99 -13.83
CA VAL A 529 1.65 -8.25 -13.46
C VAL A 529 0.72 -7.25 -14.15
N ALA A 530 1.08 -5.97 -14.20
CA ALA A 530 0.31 -4.94 -14.92
C ALA A 530 0.33 -5.16 -16.45
N LEU A 531 1.44 -5.64 -17.02
CA LEU A 531 1.52 -6.02 -18.44
C LEU A 531 0.65 -7.25 -18.76
N LEU A 532 0.60 -8.24 -17.87
CA LEU A 532 -0.25 -9.43 -18.04
C LEU A 532 -1.74 -9.08 -17.87
N ILE A 533 -2.10 -8.23 -16.90
CA ILE A 533 -3.47 -7.74 -16.73
C ILE A 533 -3.91 -6.92 -17.95
N ASN A 534 -3.05 -6.04 -18.48
CA ASN A 534 -3.33 -5.28 -19.70
C ASN A 534 -3.38 -6.18 -20.95
N ALA A 535 -2.56 -7.23 -21.05
CA ALA A 535 -2.62 -8.17 -22.17
C ALA A 535 -3.88 -9.06 -22.12
N ILE A 536 -4.38 -9.39 -20.93
CA ILE A 536 -5.65 -10.10 -20.73
C ILE A 536 -6.84 -9.16 -21.00
N SER A 537 -6.74 -7.89 -20.59
CA SER A 537 -7.74 -6.86 -20.88
C SER A 537 -7.82 -6.54 -22.38
N LEU A 538 -6.68 -6.40 -23.08
CA LEU A 538 -6.65 -6.25 -24.54
C LEU A 538 -7.17 -7.48 -25.30
N LYS A 539 -6.99 -8.70 -24.76
CA LYS A 539 -7.60 -9.90 -25.34
C LYS A 539 -9.12 -9.96 -25.15
N HIS A 540 -9.65 -9.35 -24.09
CA HIS A 540 -11.10 -9.21 -23.90
C HIS A 540 -11.71 -8.08 -24.74
N THR A 541 -10.93 -7.07 -25.13
CA THR A 541 -11.38 -5.99 -26.04
C THR A 541 -11.23 -6.36 -27.53
N LEU A 542 -10.39 -7.34 -27.89
CA LEU A 542 -10.24 -7.79 -29.29
C LEU A 542 -11.21 -8.90 -29.74
N PHE A 543 -12.12 -9.38 -28.88
CA PHE A 543 -13.13 -10.39 -29.24
C PHE A 543 -14.53 -9.82 -29.54
N LEU A 544 -14.60 -8.52 -29.85
CA LEU A 544 -15.83 -7.84 -30.34
C LEU A 544 -15.75 -7.38 -31.80
N PHE A 545 -14.70 -7.74 -32.53
CA PHE A 545 -14.67 -7.64 -33.99
C PHE A 545 -14.00 -8.88 -34.59
N THR A 546 -14.75 -9.97 -34.67
CA THR A 546 -14.76 -10.93 -35.81
C THR A 546 -15.93 -11.88 -35.68
#